data_AF-A0A7Z2VBQ6-F1
#
_entry.id   AF-A0A7Z2VBQ6-F1
#
_cell.length_a   1.000
_cell.length_b   1.000
_cell.length_c   1.000
_cell.angle_alpha   90.00
_cell.angle_beta   90.00
_cell.angle_gamma   90.00
#
_symmetry.space_group_name_H-M   'P 1'
#
loop_
_entity.id
_entity.type
_entity.pdbx_description
1 polymer ?
#
loop_
_entity_poly.entity_id
_entity_poly.type
_entity_poly.pdbx_seq_one_letter_code
_entity_poly.pdbx_strand_id
1 'polypeptide(L)'
;MSVSIAGRLISMPTMLSTLGRQCLAFIDGGTQWLAWAIQSPGVRYDFPDESNLLDEVQQGLHGSRLALLPQLELKVSPVKLMTLGPTDLGTLARAEAGDTGSVVQAQLQRIFRDNALYTASDLAAGRSLLRQLKVDGAAVFQSLDLEESLALRQLAADAPQADVTPALQQEAAAFAVEQARTPLEFCDYYRFYLACTANIAAADERAHVAASAVQALLPQLFGTLDCPLVQGLPAPSEVERSVAEWLARGRQIGFARLSLAAQQIVQHTRYRGDGGDQAASDAIRLYLQSAQAFLAANRPSRGVLDQDGNSCVFAMHNDTLAALLQVNGGVISLRDFGAAPASSSTSQVAETEDSE
;
A
#
# COMPACT_ATOMS: atom_id res chain seq x y z
N MET A 1 8.19 -30.02 24.44
CA MET A 1 7.17 -29.37 23.57
C MET A 1 7.53 -27.92 23.52
N SER A 2 7.85 -27.41 22.34
CA SER A 2 8.40 -26.06 22.27
C SER A 2 7.93 -25.24 21.09
N VAL A 3 7.40 -25.83 20.02
CA VAL A 3 6.73 -25.08 18.95
C VAL A 3 5.40 -25.74 18.60
N SER A 4 4.29 -25.03 18.75
CA SER A 4 2.99 -25.41 18.21
C SER A 4 2.48 -24.38 17.20
N ILE A 5 1.82 -24.86 16.15
CA ILE A 5 1.22 -24.02 15.11
C ILE A 5 -0.21 -24.48 14.90
N ALA A 6 -1.19 -23.58 15.06
CA ALA A 6 -2.61 -23.91 15.05
C ALA A 6 -2.96 -25.08 16.00
N GLY A 7 -2.32 -25.14 17.16
CA GLY A 7 -2.47 -26.24 18.13
C GLY A 7 -1.77 -27.56 17.75
N ARG A 8 -1.14 -27.66 16.56
CA ARG A 8 -0.36 -28.83 16.14
C ARG A 8 1.09 -28.69 16.60
N LEU A 9 1.59 -29.69 17.32
CA LEU A 9 2.99 -29.74 17.74
C LEU A 9 3.92 -29.95 16.53
N ILE A 10 4.97 -29.13 16.44
CA ILE A 10 6.02 -29.24 15.43
C ILE A 10 7.25 -29.88 16.07
N SER A 11 7.58 -31.10 15.62
CA SER A 11 8.71 -31.89 16.13
C SER A 11 9.85 -32.05 15.12
N MET A 12 9.61 -31.69 13.85
CA MET A 12 10.60 -31.72 12.78
C MET A 12 10.33 -30.58 11.79
N PRO A 13 11.36 -29.95 11.17
CA PRO A 13 11.16 -28.88 10.20
C PRO A 13 10.27 -29.27 9.01
N THR A 14 10.30 -30.52 8.59
CA THR A 14 9.48 -31.08 7.50
C THR A 14 7.98 -31.08 7.78
N MET A 15 7.56 -30.84 9.04
CA MET A 15 6.16 -30.71 9.41
C MET A 15 5.55 -29.34 9.05
N LEU A 16 6.38 -28.32 8.79
CA LEU A 16 5.94 -27.09 8.15
C LEU A 16 5.55 -27.36 6.70
N SER A 17 4.70 -26.53 6.11
CA SER A 17 4.42 -26.57 4.68
C SER A 17 5.69 -26.33 3.86
N THR A 18 5.72 -26.78 2.59
CA THR A 18 6.85 -26.50 1.70
C THR A 18 7.08 -24.99 1.54
N LEU A 19 5.98 -24.24 1.43
CA LEU A 19 5.96 -22.79 1.37
C LEU A 19 6.58 -22.17 2.63
N GLY A 20 6.11 -22.56 3.81
CA GLY A 20 6.62 -22.08 5.09
C GLY A 20 8.11 -22.38 5.29
N ARG A 21 8.59 -23.55 4.88
CA ARG A 21 10.03 -23.88 4.91
C ARG A 21 10.86 -23.02 3.97
N GLN A 22 10.37 -22.77 2.75
CA GLN A 22 11.07 -21.91 1.79
C GLN A 22 11.13 -20.46 2.29
N CYS A 23 10.03 -19.92 2.82
CA CYS A 23 10.00 -18.59 3.41
C CYS A 23 10.91 -18.47 4.64
N LEU A 24 10.92 -19.48 5.52
CA LEU A 24 11.81 -19.51 6.69
C LEU A 24 13.29 -19.48 6.30
N ALA A 25 13.65 -20.05 5.14
CA ALA A 25 15.02 -20.04 4.65
C ALA A 25 15.50 -18.66 4.16
N PHE A 26 14.58 -17.72 3.88
CA PHE A 26 14.93 -16.32 3.60
C PHE A 26 15.15 -15.48 4.87
N ILE A 27 14.76 -15.99 6.05
CA ILE A 27 15.08 -15.36 7.32
C ILE A 27 16.47 -15.81 7.74
N ASP A 28 17.42 -14.88 7.85
CA ASP A 28 18.75 -15.20 8.35
C ASP A 28 18.65 -15.79 9.77
N GLY A 29 19.21 -16.98 9.99
CA GLY A 29 19.06 -17.73 11.23
C GLY A 29 17.71 -18.43 11.45
N GLY A 30 16.72 -18.28 10.55
CA GLY A 30 15.36 -18.81 10.74
C GLY A 30 15.30 -20.34 10.84
N THR A 31 16.04 -21.04 9.98
CA THR A 31 16.08 -22.51 10.01
C THR A 31 16.79 -23.06 11.26
N GLN A 32 17.84 -22.37 11.69
CA GLN A 32 18.61 -22.68 12.89
C GLN A 32 17.77 -22.44 14.15
N TRP A 33 17.03 -21.33 14.18
CA TRP A 33 16.09 -21.02 15.25
C TRP A 33 15.03 -22.12 15.38
N LEU A 34 14.43 -22.56 14.27
CA LEU A 34 13.41 -23.61 14.33
C LEU A 34 13.99 -24.93 14.85
N ALA A 35 15.18 -25.32 14.38
CA ALA A 35 15.86 -26.52 14.84
C ALA A 35 16.16 -26.47 16.35
N TRP A 36 16.65 -25.33 16.84
CA TRP A 36 16.89 -25.08 18.26
C TRP A 36 15.59 -25.09 19.06
N ALA A 37 14.55 -24.40 18.58
CA ALA A 37 13.28 -24.26 19.27
C ALA A 37 12.66 -25.65 19.47
N ILE A 38 12.56 -26.48 18.43
CA ILE A 38 12.04 -27.85 18.49
C ILE A 38 12.73 -28.70 19.58
N GLN A 39 14.04 -28.53 19.75
CA GLN A 39 14.85 -29.34 20.68
C GLN A 39 14.85 -28.79 22.12
N SER A 40 14.43 -27.54 22.32
CA SER A 40 14.53 -26.86 23.61
C SER A 40 13.40 -27.23 24.57
N PRO A 41 13.65 -27.93 25.70
CA PRO A 41 12.58 -28.47 26.55
C PRO A 41 11.95 -27.46 27.51
N GLY A 42 12.41 -26.20 27.55
CA GLY A 42 12.03 -25.23 28.59
C GLY A 42 11.11 -24.08 28.14
N VAL A 43 10.91 -23.88 26.84
CA VAL A 43 10.11 -22.74 26.32
C VAL A 43 9.07 -23.28 25.34
N ARG A 44 7.83 -22.82 25.47
CA ARG A 44 6.74 -23.12 24.55
C ARG A 44 6.39 -21.89 23.72
N TYR A 45 6.64 -21.99 22.43
CA TYR A 45 6.19 -21.09 21.38
C TYR A 45 4.88 -21.64 20.81
N ASP A 46 3.86 -20.80 20.70
CA ASP A 46 2.57 -21.17 20.14
C ASP A 46 2.14 -20.10 19.15
N PHE A 47 1.93 -20.50 17.90
CA PHE A 47 1.58 -19.62 16.80
C PHE A 47 0.22 -20.00 16.24
N PRO A 48 -0.64 -19.04 15.86
CA PRO A 48 -1.94 -19.35 15.26
C PRO A 48 -1.79 -19.99 13.87
N ASP A 49 -0.76 -19.63 13.10
CA ASP A 49 -0.46 -20.17 11.77
C ASP A 49 1.03 -20.01 11.40
N GLU A 50 1.43 -20.50 10.22
CA GLU A 50 2.81 -20.41 9.73
C GLU A 50 3.22 -18.98 9.37
N SER A 51 2.30 -18.09 9.01
CA SER A 51 2.63 -16.68 8.71
C SER A 51 3.04 -15.94 9.98
N ASN A 52 2.30 -16.16 11.08
CA ASN A 52 2.63 -15.59 12.39
C ASN A 52 3.95 -16.15 12.93
N LEU A 53 4.22 -17.45 12.75
CA LEU A 53 5.54 -18.03 13.03
C LEU A 53 6.65 -17.23 12.32
N LEU A 54 6.52 -17.01 11.02
CA LEU A 54 7.56 -16.35 10.23
C LEU A 54 7.75 -14.88 10.64
N ASP A 55 6.66 -14.15 10.90
CA ASP A 55 6.72 -12.76 11.37
C ASP A 55 7.41 -12.66 12.74
N GLU A 56 7.00 -13.50 13.70
CA GLU A 56 7.58 -13.49 15.05
C GLU A 56 9.03 -13.98 15.08
N VAL A 57 9.40 -14.95 14.25
CA VAL A 57 10.80 -15.41 14.14
C VAL A 57 11.69 -14.30 13.57
N GLN A 58 11.24 -13.64 12.51
CA GLN A 58 11.96 -12.52 11.90
C GLN A 58 12.09 -11.34 12.89
N GLN A 59 11.00 -10.96 13.55
CA GLN A 59 10.99 -9.92 14.57
C GLN A 59 11.87 -10.29 15.77
N GLY A 60 11.82 -11.54 16.24
CA GLY A 60 12.55 -12.00 17.41
C GLY A 60 14.06 -12.13 17.18
N LEU A 61 14.49 -12.55 16.00
CA LEU A 61 15.90 -12.67 15.65
C LEU A 61 16.55 -11.32 15.34
N HIS A 62 15.84 -10.43 14.64
CA HIS A 62 16.43 -9.25 14.03
C HIS A 62 15.87 -7.92 14.53
N GLY A 63 14.81 -7.92 15.34
CA GLY A 63 14.13 -6.71 15.81
C GLY A 63 13.35 -5.96 14.73
N SER A 64 13.15 -6.58 13.56
CA SER A 64 12.45 -6.03 12.40
C SER A 64 11.57 -7.11 11.78
N ARG A 65 10.36 -6.76 11.36
CA ARG A 65 9.44 -7.63 10.59
C ARG A 65 9.86 -7.86 9.14
N LEU A 66 10.82 -7.08 8.65
CA LEU A 66 11.32 -7.17 7.28
C LEU A 66 12.60 -7.98 7.23
N ALA A 67 12.64 -8.96 6.34
CA ALA A 67 13.85 -9.67 5.95
C ALA A 67 14.55 -8.89 4.82
N LEU A 68 15.88 -8.82 4.88
CA LEU A 68 16.71 -8.33 3.79
C LEU A 68 17.23 -9.53 2.99
N LEU A 69 17.05 -9.49 1.68
CA LEU A 69 17.64 -10.40 0.70
C LEU A 69 18.76 -9.63 -0.02
N PRO A 70 20.03 -9.77 0.45
CA PRO A 70 21.12 -8.89 0.02
C PRO A 70 21.42 -8.90 -1.47
N GLN A 71 21.48 -10.06 -2.13
CA GLN A 71 21.82 -10.12 -3.56
C GLN A 71 20.72 -9.51 -4.44
N LEU A 72 19.47 -9.62 -3.99
CA LEU A 72 18.32 -9.01 -4.65
C LEU A 72 18.12 -7.53 -4.28
N GLU A 73 18.87 -7.02 -3.30
CA GLU A 73 18.65 -5.71 -2.68
C GLU A 73 17.20 -5.48 -2.25
N LEU A 74 16.51 -6.54 -1.81
CA LEU A 74 15.08 -6.54 -1.53
C LEU A 74 14.83 -6.61 -0.02
N LYS A 75 14.08 -5.65 0.52
CA LYS A 75 13.53 -5.71 1.89
C LYS A 75 12.07 -6.12 1.82
N VAL A 76 11.69 -7.25 2.38
CA VAL A 76 10.33 -7.79 2.25
C VAL A 76 9.93 -8.52 3.52
N SER A 77 8.67 -8.42 3.91
CA SER A 77 8.16 -9.24 5.01
C SER A 77 8.10 -10.72 4.61
N PRO A 78 8.52 -11.65 5.49
CA PRO A 78 8.28 -13.08 5.28
C PRO A 78 6.80 -13.43 5.05
N VAL A 79 5.87 -12.65 5.61
CA VAL A 79 4.44 -12.83 5.38
C VAL A 79 4.06 -12.49 3.94
N LYS A 80 4.69 -11.46 3.34
CA LYS A 80 4.56 -11.20 1.90
C LYS A 80 5.15 -12.34 1.08
N LEU A 81 6.27 -12.93 1.49
CA LEU A 81 6.85 -14.07 0.78
C LEU A 81 5.91 -15.29 0.72
N MET A 82 5.11 -15.50 1.77
CA MET A 82 4.07 -16.55 1.80
C MET A 82 2.95 -16.34 0.75
N THR A 83 2.86 -15.17 0.14
CA THR A 83 1.89 -14.91 -0.94
C THR A 83 2.39 -15.37 -2.32
N LEU A 84 3.69 -15.69 -2.44
CA LEU A 84 4.29 -16.18 -3.68
C LEU A 84 4.10 -17.69 -3.83
N GLY A 85 4.06 -18.15 -5.09
CA GLY A 85 4.05 -19.58 -5.40
C GLY A 85 5.40 -20.24 -5.09
N PRO A 86 5.44 -21.55 -4.78
CA PRO A 86 6.69 -22.28 -4.51
C PRO A 86 7.74 -22.18 -5.62
N THR A 87 7.29 -22.09 -6.87
CA THR A 87 8.15 -21.88 -8.05
C THR A 87 8.82 -20.52 -8.01
N ASP A 88 8.06 -19.46 -7.72
CA ASP A 88 8.56 -18.09 -7.66
C ASP A 88 9.55 -17.93 -6.50
N LEU A 89 9.28 -18.53 -5.33
CA LEU A 89 10.24 -18.61 -4.22
C LEU A 89 11.51 -19.38 -4.59
N GLY A 90 11.39 -20.44 -5.40
CA GLY A 90 12.55 -21.17 -5.92
C GLY A 90 13.43 -20.30 -6.83
N THR A 91 12.80 -19.49 -7.69
CA THR A 91 13.52 -18.51 -8.53
C THR A 91 14.18 -17.43 -7.66
N LEU A 92 13.50 -16.90 -6.65
CA LEU A 92 14.07 -15.93 -5.70
C LEU A 92 15.27 -16.53 -4.96
N ALA A 93 15.17 -17.77 -4.49
CA ALA A 93 16.25 -18.44 -3.77
C ALA A 93 17.49 -18.66 -4.64
N ARG A 94 17.31 -19.01 -5.92
CA ARG A 94 18.41 -19.14 -6.88
C ARG A 94 19.11 -17.80 -7.13
N ALA A 95 18.31 -16.76 -7.37
CA ALA A 95 18.84 -15.43 -7.61
C ALA A 95 19.56 -14.88 -6.35
N GLU A 96 19.00 -15.11 -5.16
CA GLU A 96 19.63 -14.74 -3.88
C GLU A 96 20.91 -15.55 -3.60
N ALA A 97 21.03 -16.76 -4.15
CA ALA A 97 22.27 -17.54 -4.12
C ALA A 97 23.32 -17.10 -5.17
N GLY A 98 23.03 -16.07 -5.96
CA GLY A 98 23.95 -15.49 -6.96
C GLY A 98 23.77 -16.01 -8.39
N ASP A 99 22.65 -16.66 -8.73
CA ASP A 99 22.36 -17.08 -10.10
C ASP A 99 21.97 -15.87 -10.98
N THR A 100 22.89 -15.47 -11.86
CA THR A 100 22.69 -14.36 -12.81
C THR A 100 22.26 -14.82 -14.20
N GLY A 101 21.77 -16.05 -14.36
CA GLY A 101 21.30 -16.57 -15.64
C GLY A 101 20.14 -15.73 -16.22
N SER A 102 20.15 -15.50 -17.53
CA SER A 102 19.16 -14.64 -18.22
C SER A 102 17.71 -15.08 -17.99
N VAL A 103 17.45 -16.40 -17.92
CA VAL A 103 16.12 -16.95 -17.65
C VAL A 103 15.67 -16.63 -16.22
N VAL A 104 16.56 -16.76 -15.23
CA VAL A 104 16.28 -16.42 -13.83
C VAL A 104 16.00 -14.93 -13.69
N GLN A 105 16.78 -14.08 -14.35
CA GLN A 105 16.57 -12.64 -14.35
C GLN A 105 15.23 -12.24 -15.00
N ALA A 106 14.86 -12.83 -16.12
CA ALA A 106 13.55 -12.58 -16.75
C ALA A 106 12.38 -13.00 -15.85
N GLN A 107 12.51 -14.16 -15.18
CA GLN A 107 11.51 -14.62 -14.21
C GLN A 107 11.45 -13.71 -12.98
N LEU A 108 12.60 -13.23 -12.48
CA LEU A 108 12.68 -12.32 -11.35
C LEU A 108 11.95 -11.00 -11.64
N GLN A 109 12.17 -10.41 -12.81
CA GLN A 109 11.49 -9.19 -13.24
C GLN A 109 9.96 -9.39 -13.31
N ARG A 110 9.51 -10.54 -13.81
CA ARG A 110 8.09 -10.91 -13.79
C ARG A 110 7.57 -10.98 -12.35
N ILE A 111 8.28 -11.70 -11.47
CA ILE A 111 7.89 -11.86 -10.07
C ILE A 111 7.77 -10.52 -9.37
N PHE A 112 8.75 -9.62 -9.54
CA PHE A 112 8.75 -8.31 -8.92
C PHE A 112 7.58 -7.45 -9.39
N ARG A 113 7.33 -7.40 -10.70
CA ARG A 113 6.19 -6.67 -11.26
C ARG A 113 4.85 -7.23 -10.78
N ASP A 114 4.65 -8.55 -10.91
CA ASP A 114 3.36 -9.19 -10.64
C ASP A 114 3.01 -9.16 -9.13
N ASN A 115 4.00 -9.01 -8.25
CA ASN A 115 3.82 -8.97 -6.80
C ASN A 115 4.09 -7.61 -6.15
N ALA A 116 4.36 -6.57 -6.96
CA ALA A 116 4.74 -5.23 -6.49
C ALA A 116 5.89 -5.27 -5.47
N LEU A 117 6.96 -6.00 -5.80
CA LEU A 117 8.21 -6.03 -5.04
C LEU A 117 9.20 -5.04 -5.66
N TYR A 118 9.77 -4.19 -4.81
CA TYR A 118 10.63 -3.09 -5.18
C TYR A 118 11.96 -3.21 -4.44
N THR A 119 13.04 -3.19 -5.21
CA THR A 119 14.42 -3.24 -4.72
C THR A 119 14.83 -1.90 -4.11
N ALA A 120 15.98 -1.88 -3.43
CA ALA A 120 16.58 -0.64 -2.97
C ALA A 120 16.78 0.38 -4.12
N SER A 121 17.14 -0.09 -5.31
CA SER A 121 17.28 0.74 -6.50
C SER A 121 15.95 1.38 -6.95
N ASP A 122 14.85 0.63 -6.89
CA ASP A 122 13.51 1.15 -7.19
C ASP A 122 13.06 2.18 -6.16
N LEU A 123 13.31 1.93 -4.88
CA LEU A 123 12.96 2.84 -3.79
C LEU A 123 13.78 4.14 -3.85
N ALA A 124 14.99 4.10 -4.43
CA ALA A 124 15.80 5.30 -4.65
C ALA A 124 15.15 6.29 -5.63
N ALA A 125 14.17 5.87 -6.44
CA ALA A 125 13.40 6.77 -7.31
C ALA A 125 12.65 7.84 -6.50
N GLY A 126 12.07 7.48 -5.36
CA GLY A 126 11.40 8.43 -4.46
C GLY A 126 12.36 9.51 -3.94
N ARG A 127 13.54 9.11 -3.47
CA ARG A 127 14.59 10.05 -3.04
C ARG A 127 15.12 10.92 -4.19
N SER A 128 15.12 10.39 -5.40
CA SER A 128 15.53 11.13 -6.60
C SER A 128 14.50 12.18 -6.98
N LEU A 129 13.20 11.86 -6.88
CA LEU A 129 12.12 12.83 -7.03
C LEU A 129 12.25 13.98 -6.02
N LEU A 130 12.47 13.68 -4.73
CA LEU A 130 12.62 14.72 -3.70
C LEU A 130 13.75 15.71 -4.01
N ARG A 131 14.88 15.22 -4.56
CA ARG A 131 15.99 16.07 -5.02
C ARG A 131 15.62 16.92 -6.23
N GLN A 132 14.89 16.36 -7.19
CA GLN A 132 14.41 17.09 -8.38
C GLN A 132 13.42 18.20 -7.98
N LEU A 133 12.60 17.93 -6.97
CA LEU A 133 11.66 18.88 -6.36
C LEU A 133 12.35 19.87 -5.41
N LYS A 134 13.64 19.67 -5.10
CA LYS A 134 14.47 20.50 -4.20
C LYS A 134 13.95 20.55 -2.75
N VAL A 135 13.38 19.44 -2.28
CA VAL A 135 12.81 19.31 -0.92
C VAL A 135 13.44 18.16 -0.12
N ASP A 136 14.49 17.51 -0.64
CA ASP A 136 15.16 16.37 0.01
C ASP A 136 15.78 16.70 1.37
N GLY A 137 16.07 17.98 1.64
CA GLY A 137 16.56 18.46 2.93
C GLY A 137 15.47 18.77 3.98
N ALA A 138 14.18 18.58 3.66
CA ALA A 138 13.10 18.88 4.59
C ALA A 138 13.07 17.90 5.78
N ALA A 139 12.82 18.41 6.99
CA ALA A 139 12.85 17.62 8.23
C ALA A 139 11.88 16.43 8.24
N VAL A 140 10.76 16.55 7.51
CA VAL A 140 9.76 15.48 7.37
C VAL A 140 10.35 14.19 6.76
N PHE A 141 11.47 14.29 6.03
CA PHE A 141 12.15 13.14 5.39
C PHE A 141 13.38 12.65 6.15
N GLN A 142 13.62 13.11 7.39
CA GLN A 142 14.83 12.74 8.15
C GLN A 142 14.96 11.22 8.36
N SER A 143 13.82 10.53 8.47
CA SER A 143 13.71 9.08 8.59
C SER A 143 12.60 8.64 7.66
N LEU A 144 12.87 7.59 6.88
CA LEU A 144 11.88 6.94 6.02
C LEU A 144 11.82 5.47 6.41
N ASP A 145 10.63 5.00 6.78
CA ASP A 145 10.36 3.58 6.83
C ASP A 145 10.08 3.01 5.43
N LEU A 146 9.70 1.73 5.38
CA LEU A 146 9.40 1.06 4.11
C LEU A 146 8.09 1.58 3.49
N GLU A 147 7.03 1.81 4.27
CA GLU A 147 5.74 2.30 3.77
C GLU A 147 5.90 3.68 3.14
N GLU A 148 6.62 4.57 3.82
CA GLU A 148 6.92 5.92 3.36
C GLU A 148 7.80 5.90 2.10
N SER A 149 8.78 5.01 2.04
CA SER A 149 9.63 4.83 0.85
C SER A 149 8.84 4.32 -0.35
N LEU A 150 7.90 3.38 -0.14
CA LEU A 150 7.01 2.86 -1.17
C LEU A 150 6.05 3.95 -1.68
N ALA A 151 5.51 4.77 -0.79
CA ALA A 151 4.63 5.88 -1.16
C ALA A 151 5.35 6.92 -2.02
N LEU A 152 6.59 7.29 -1.66
CA LEU A 152 7.43 8.19 -2.45
C LEU A 152 7.84 7.59 -3.79
N ARG A 153 8.15 6.28 -3.83
CA ARG A 153 8.41 5.56 -5.09
C ARG A 153 7.18 5.59 -6.00
N GLN A 154 5.98 5.37 -5.43
CA GLN A 154 4.75 5.44 -6.21
C GLN A 154 4.53 6.86 -6.76
N LEU A 155 4.75 7.89 -5.94
CA LEU A 155 4.67 9.27 -6.39
C LEU A 155 5.64 9.58 -7.55
N ALA A 156 6.85 9.01 -7.51
CA ALA A 156 7.84 9.14 -8.59
C ALA A 156 7.49 8.35 -9.86
N ALA A 157 6.70 7.28 -9.73
CA ALA A 157 6.23 6.48 -10.85
C ALA A 157 5.00 7.09 -11.54
N ASP A 158 4.20 7.88 -10.81
CA ASP A 158 3.04 8.57 -11.35
C ASP A 158 3.49 9.65 -12.35
N ALA A 159 3.13 9.48 -13.62
CA ALA A 159 3.42 10.50 -14.63
C ALA A 159 2.65 11.79 -14.31
N PRO A 160 3.30 12.96 -14.30
CA PRO A 160 2.59 14.22 -14.19
C PRO A 160 1.59 14.37 -15.32
N GLN A 161 0.45 15.01 -15.04
CA GLN A 161 -0.48 15.39 -16.10
C GLN A 161 0.21 16.30 -17.13
N ALA A 162 -0.23 16.27 -18.39
CA ALA A 162 0.43 16.97 -19.48
C ALA A 162 0.66 18.47 -19.23
N ASP A 163 -0.23 19.10 -18.46
CA ASP A 163 -0.21 20.53 -18.17
C ASP A 163 0.66 20.89 -16.93
N VAL A 164 1.21 19.89 -16.23
CA VAL A 164 1.99 20.10 -14.99
C VAL A 164 3.45 20.39 -15.32
N THR A 165 3.81 21.67 -15.26
CA THR A 165 5.19 22.12 -15.48
C THR A 165 6.11 21.75 -14.31
N PRO A 166 7.44 21.61 -14.51
CA PRO A 166 8.39 21.40 -13.42
C PRO A 166 8.36 22.49 -12.34
N ALA A 167 8.04 23.73 -12.72
CA ALA A 167 7.89 24.83 -11.77
C ALA A 167 6.68 24.62 -10.84
N LEU A 168 5.55 24.19 -11.40
CA LEU A 168 4.35 23.85 -10.62
C LEU A 168 4.59 22.65 -9.69
N GLN A 169 5.39 21.67 -10.10
CA GLN A 169 5.77 20.55 -9.24
C GLN A 169 6.62 21.02 -8.04
N GLN A 170 7.59 21.91 -8.25
CA GLN A 170 8.39 22.48 -7.16
C GLN A 170 7.53 23.32 -6.21
N GLU A 171 6.58 24.10 -6.76
CA GLU A 171 5.60 24.86 -5.97
C GLU A 171 4.72 23.94 -5.11
N ALA A 172 4.17 22.87 -5.69
CA ALA A 172 3.39 21.86 -4.97
C ALA A 172 4.20 21.15 -3.89
N ALA A 173 5.48 20.85 -4.15
CA ALA A 173 6.37 20.23 -3.19
C ALA A 173 6.68 21.15 -2.00
N ALA A 174 6.93 22.45 -2.27
CA ALA A 174 7.13 23.43 -1.21
C ALA A 174 5.90 23.56 -0.32
N PHE A 175 4.71 23.68 -0.92
CA PHE A 175 3.44 23.69 -0.19
C PHE A 175 3.27 22.42 0.66
N ALA A 176 3.51 21.24 0.08
CA ALA A 176 3.35 19.98 0.78
C ALA A 176 4.30 19.84 1.98
N VAL A 177 5.55 20.32 1.89
CA VAL A 177 6.49 20.33 3.00
C VAL A 177 6.02 21.21 4.16
N GLU A 178 5.40 22.35 3.88
CA GLU A 178 4.88 23.24 4.93
C GLU A 178 3.72 22.61 5.70
N GLN A 179 2.84 21.90 4.98
CA GLN A 179 1.65 21.29 5.57
C GLN A 179 1.93 19.96 6.27
N ALA A 180 2.80 19.12 5.70
CA ALA A 180 3.01 17.76 6.14
C ALA A 180 3.73 17.63 7.49
N ARG A 181 3.39 16.58 8.22
CA ARG A 181 4.08 16.07 9.43
C ARG A 181 4.67 14.68 9.22
N THR A 182 4.28 14.00 8.14
CA THR A 182 4.85 12.71 7.71
C THR A 182 5.11 12.69 6.18
N PRO A 183 6.01 11.83 5.67
CA PRO A 183 6.20 11.63 4.24
C PRO A 183 4.92 11.21 3.49
N LEU A 184 4.03 10.46 4.14
CA LEU A 184 2.74 10.08 3.58
C LEU A 184 1.83 11.31 3.36
N GLU A 185 1.78 12.22 4.34
CA GLU A 185 1.05 13.49 4.20
C GLU A 185 1.66 14.37 3.11
N PHE A 186 2.99 14.38 2.96
CA PHE A 186 3.64 15.09 1.85
C PHE A 186 3.13 14.60 0.49
N CYS A 187 3.06 13.28 0.27
CA CYS A 187 2.54 12.71 -0.97
C CYS A 187 1.09 13.16 -1.23
N ASP A 188 0.25 13.20 -0.20
CA ASP A 188 -1.15 13.62 -0.33
C ASP A 188 -1.26 15.12 -0.61
N TYR A 189 -0.56 15.98 0.14
CA TYR A 189 -0.60 17.43 -0.05
C TYR A 189 0.01 17.86 -1.39
N TYR A 190 1.01 17.14 -1.88
CA TYR A 190 1.57 17.36 -3.21
C TYR A 190 0.50 17.11 -4.30
N ARG A 191 -0.19 15.96 -4.24
CA ARG A 191 -1.28 15.64 -5.18
C ARG A 191 -2.48 16.57 -5.03
N PHE A 192 -2.83 16.91 -3.78
CA PHE A 192 -3.87 17.88 -3.45
C PHE A 192 -3.60 19.22 -4.13
N TYR A 193 -2.38 19.76 -4.00
CA TYR A 193 -2.03 21.05 -4.57
C TYR A 193 -2.23 21.04 -6.08
N LEU A 194 -1.64 20.05 -6.77
CA LEU A 194 -1.74 19.91 -8.22
C LEU A 194 -3.22 19.83 -8.69
N ALA A 195 -4.05 19.06 -8.00
CA ALA A 195 -5.47 18.93 -8.33
C ALA A 195 -6.28 20.20 -8.02
N CYS A 196 -5.97 20.88 -6.91
CA CYS A 196 -6.65 22.09 -6.48
C CYS A 196 -6.38 23.26 -7.43
N THR A 197 -5.19 23.30 -8.02
CA THR A 197 -4.70 24.47 -8.75
C THR A 197 -4.66 24.28 -10.27
N ALA A 198 -5.13 23.15 -10.79
CA ALA A 198 -4.96 22.75 -12.19
C ALA A 198 -5.40 23.83 -13.21
N ASN A 199 -6.41 24.63 -12.89
CA ASN A 199 -6.97 25.66 -13.79
C ASN A 199 -6.56 27.10 -13.42
N ILE A 200 -5.59 27.29 -12.53
CA ILE A 200 -5.20 28.60 -12.00
C ILE A 200 -3.81 28.98 -12.52
N ALA A 201 -3.74 30.08 -13.28
CA ALA A 201 -2.52 30.50 -13.95
C ALA A 201 -1.53 31.23 -13.03
N ALA A 202 -2.01 32.07 -12.10
CA ALA A 202 -1.16 32.89 -11.24
C ALA A 202 -0.69 32.12 -9.99
N ALA A 203 0.62 32.14 -9.71
CA ALA A 203 1.21 31.41 -8.59
C ALA A 203 0.69 31.87 -7.22
N ASP A 204 0.56 33.18 -7.01
CA ASP A 204 0.06 33.72 -5.74
C ASP A 204 -1.40 33.30 -5.49
N GLU A 205 -2.21 33.24 -6.55
CA GLU A 205 -3.59 32.78 -6.49
C GLU A 205 -3.65 31.28 -6.18
N ARG A 206 -2.79 30.47 -6.79
CA ARG A 206 -2.68 29.02 -6.48
C ARG A 206 -2.38 28.78 -5.01
N ALA A 207 -1.39 29.46 -4.47
CA ALA A 207 -0.99 29.32 -3.07
C ALA A 207 -2.13 29.73 -2.12
N HIS A 208 -2.79 30.87 -2.41
CA HIS A 208 -3.92 31.34 -1.61
C HIS A 208 -5.11 30.38 -1.63
N VAL A 209 -5.46 29.88 -2.81
CA VAL A 209 -6.59 28.95 -3.00
C VAL A 209 -6.32 27.61 -2.31
N ALA A 210 -5.13 27.03 -2.49
CA ALA A 210 -4.76 25.78 -1.85
C ALA A 210 -4.75 25.90 -0.32
N ALA A 211 -4.20 26.99 0.23
CA ALA A 211 -4.22 27.25 1.67
C ALA A 211 -5.65 27.40 2.21
N SER A 212 -6.50 28.15 1.50
CA SER A 212 -7.91 28.35 1.88
C SER A 212 -8.69 27.03 1.84
N ALA A 213 -8.47 26.20 0.83
CA ALA A 213 -9.08 24.88 0.71
C ALA A 213 -8.68 23.96 1.89
N VAL A 214 -7.41 23.94 2.28
CA VAL A 214 -6.95 23.17 3.45
C VAL A 214 -7.62 23.68 4.73
N GLN A 215 -7.65 24.99 4.97
CA GLN A 215 -8.25 25.58 6.15
C GLN A 215 -9.74 25.27 6.29
N ALA A 216 -10.48 25.26 5.17
CA ALA A 216 -11.91 24.95 5.15
C ALA A 216 -12.19 23.44 5.30
N LEU A 217 -11.39 22.58 4.66
CA LEU A 217 -11.63 21.13 4.65
C LEU A 217 -11.22 20.44 5.96
N LEU A 218 -10.01 20.69 6.46
CA LEU A 218 -9.46 19.87 7.55
C LEU A 218 -10.34 19.81 8.81
N PRO A 219 -10.90 20.93 9.32
CA PRO A 219 -11.76 20.88 10.51
C PRO A 219 -13.03 20.05 10.31
N GLN A 220 -13.51 19.92 9.08
CA GLN A 220 -14.72 19.18 8.74
C GLN A 220 -14.46 17.69 8.51
N LEU A 221 -13.20 17.31 8.29
CA LEU A 221 -12.79 15.95 7.99
C LEU A 221 -12.51 15.08 9.22
N PHE A 222 -12.53 15.63 10.45
CA PHE A 222 -12.29 14.81 11.66
C PHE A 222 -13.29 13.65 11.80
N GLY A 223 -14.54 13.85 11.39
CA GLY A 223 -15.55 12.79 11.41
C GLY A 223 -15.30 11.66 10.41
N THR A 224 -14.38 11.84 9.46
CA THR A 224 -14.04 10.84 8.44
C THR A 224 -12.86 9.96 8.84
N LEU A 225 -12.33 10.09 10.05
CA LEU A 225 -11.26 9.23 10.55
C LEU A 225 -11.77 7.95 11.24
N ASP A 226 -13.07 7.90 11.59
CA ASP A 226 -13.65 6.70 12.20
C ASP A 226 -13.81 5.59 11.14
N CYS A 227 -13.19 4.45 11.41
CA CYS A 227 -13.04 3.34 10.47
C CYS A 227 -13.19 1.99 11.20
N PRO A 228 -13.73 0.94 10.55
CA PRO A 228 -13.83 -0.37 11.17
C PRO A 228 -12.46 -0.99 11.43
N LEU A 229 -12.38 -1.72 12.54
CA LEU A 229 -11.18 -2.44 12.97
C LEU A 229 -11.32 -3.94 12.72
N VAL A 230 -10.24 -4.55 12.27
CA VAL A 230 -10.06 -5.99 12.06
C VAL A 230 -8.75 -6.43 12.71
N GLN A 231 -8.66 -7.71 13.04
CA GLN A 231 -7.48 -8.30 13.66
C GLN A 231 -6.58 -8.90 12.59
N GLY A 232 -5.27 -8.63 12.68
CA GLY A 232 -4.27 -9.20 11.77
C GLY A 232 -4.48 -8.84 10.30
N LEU A 233 -4.14 -9.78 9.41
CA LEU A 233 -4.34 -9.68 7.97
C LEU A 233 -5.66 -10.35 7.58
N PRO A 234 -6.72 -9.57 7.28
CA PRO A 234 -8.05 -10.13 7.04
C PRO A 234 -8.15 -10.78 5.66
N ALA A 235 -8.95 -11.84 5.57
CA ALA A 235 -9.38 -12.38 4.29
C ALA A 235 -10.38 -11.44 3.59
N PRO A 236 -10.55 -11.49 2.24
CA PRO A 236 -11.52 -10.66 1.54
C PRO A 236 -12.94 -10.72 2.10
N SER A 237 -13.39 -11.91 2.52
CA SER A 237 -14.73 -12.11 3.12
C SER A 237 -14.88 -11.49 4.50
N GLU A 238 -13.78 -11.32 5.24
CA GLU A 238 -13.79 -10.64 6.55
C GLU A 238 -13.85 -9.13 6.37
N VAL A 239 -13.16 -8.59 5.36
CA VAL A 239 -13.28 -7.18 4.96
C VAL A 239 -14.70 -6.89 4.48
N GLU A 240 -15.26 -7.72 3.58
CA GLU A 240 -16.64 -7.60 3.11
C GLU A 240 -17.63 -7.54 4.28
N ARG A 241 -17.52 -8.50 5.22
CA ARG A 241 -18.39 -8.56 6.40
C ARG A 241 -18.25 -7.33 7.28
N SER A 242 -17.01 -6.92 7.57
CA SER A 242 -16.72 -5.77 8.44
C SER A 242 -17.26 -4.47 7.85
N VAL A 243 -17.10 -4.28 6.54
CA VAL A 243 -17.68 -3.12 5.82
C VAL A 243 -19.21 -3.18 5.86
N ALA A 244 -19.82 -4.31 5.53
CA ALA A 244 -21.28 -4.46 5.53
C ALA A 244 -21.89 -4.19 6.91
N GLU A 245 -21.31 -4.74 7.98
CA GLU A 245 -21.76 -4.51 9.36
C GLU A 245 -21.59 -3.05 9.80
N TRP A 246 -20.49 -2.40 9.40
CA TRP A 246 -20.23 -1.00 9.71
C TRP A 246 -21.27 -0.08 9.04
N LEU A 247 -21.52 -0.29 7.75
CA LEU A 247 -22.52 0.45 6.98
C LEU A 247 -23.94 0.20 7.50
N ALA A 248 -24.27 -1.04 7.89
CA ALA A 248 -25.59 -1.38 8.46
C ALA A 248 -25.88 -0.65 9.78
N ARG A 249 -24.85 -0.22 10.51
CA ARG A 249 -24.97 0.61 11.73
C ARG A 249 -25.12 2.10 11.41
N GLY A 250 -25.24 2.48 10.15
CA GLY A 250 -25.33 3.87 9.70
C GLY A 250 -24.01 4.63 9.81
N ARG A 251 -22.87 3.92 9.95
CA ARG A 251 -21.54 4.54 9.98
C ARG A 251 -20.96 4.59 8.57
N GLN A 252 -19.96 5.45 8.38
CA GLN A 252 -19.29 5.65 7.10
C GLN A 252 -17.88 5.05 7.15
N ILE A 253 -17.42 4.45 6.06
CA ILE A 253 -16.01 4.10 5.87
C ILE A 253 -15.27 5.39 5.54
N GLY A 254 -14.35 5.74 6.43
CA GLY A 254 -13.53 6.95 6.37
C GLY A 254 -12.18 6.76 5.67
N PHE A 255 -11.23 7.62 6.00
CA PHE A 255 -9.86 7.62 5.47
C PHE A 255 -8.84 7.38 6.59
N ALA A 256 -7.66 6.88 6.22
CA ALA A 256 -6.58 6.65 7.18
C ALA A 256 -6.02 7.95 7.79
N ARG A 257 -6.15 9.09 7.12
CA ARG A 257 -5.59 10.38 7.53
C ARG A 257 -6.30 11.56 6.85
N LEU A 258 -6.23 12.73 7.47
CA LEU A 258 -6.91 13.95 7.00
C LEU A 258 -6.38 14.46 5.66
N SER A 259 -5.06 14.39 5.45
CA SER A 259 -4.41 14.81 4.19
C SER A 259 -4.94 14.02 2.99
N LEU A 260 -5.07 12.70 3.15
CA LEU A 260 -5.63 11.80 2.15
C LEU A 260 -7.09 12.15 1.86
N ALA A 261 -7.89 12.35 2.91
CA ALA A 261 -9.29 12.75 2.76
C ALA A 261 -9.41 14.07 1.97
N ALA A 262 -8.63 15.10 2.32
CA ALA A 262 -8.62 16.38 1.61
C ALA A 262 -8.21 16.23 0.14
N GLN A 263 -7.16 15.44 -0.13
CA GLN A 263 -6.70 15.11 -1.48
C GLN A 263 -7.81 14.44 -2.31
N GLN A 264 -8.51 13.46 -1.73
CA GLN A 264 -9.59 12.74 -2.39
C GLN A 264 -10.78 13.65 -2.72
N ILE A 265 -11.18 14.54 -1.79
CA ILE A 265 -12.26 15.50 -2.04
C ILE A 265 -11.91 16.44 -3.19
N VAL A 266 -10.72 17.03 -3.21
CA VAL A 266 -10.35 17.97 -4.28
C VAL A 266 -10.18 17.26 -5.61
N GLN A 267 -9.59 16.05 -5.62
CA GLN A 267 -9.35 15.32 -6.86
C GLN A 267 -10.64 14.85 -7.54
N HIS A 268 -11.63 14.38 -6.76
CA HIS A 268 -12.81 13.70 -7.30
C HIS A 268 -14.10 14.52 -7.21
N THR A 269 -14.05 15.73 -6.66
CA THR A 269 -15.19 16.66 -6.66
C THR A 269 -14.86 17.94 -7.44
N ARG A 270 -15.82 18.86 -7.48
CA ARG A 270 -15.63 20.20 -8.07
C ARG A 270 -15.08 21.23 -7.08
N TYR A 271 -14.94 20.88 -5.79
CA TYR A 271 -14.47 21.80 -4.77
C TYR A 271 -13.01 22.17 -4.99
N ARG A 272 -12.69 23.46 -5.04
CA ARG A 272 -11.32 23.96 -5.23
C ARG A 272 -10.90 24.97 -4.17
N GLY A 273 -11.61 25.06 -3.04
CA GLY A 273 -11.37 26.12 -2.04
C GLY A 273 -12.28 27.34 -2.21
N ASP A 274 -13.11 27.33 -3.25
CA ASP A 274 -14.15 28.32 -3.51
C ASP A 274 -15.45 28.00 -2.74
N GLY A 275 -16.15 29.04 -2.26
CA GLY A 275 -17.48 28.88 -1.64
C GLY A 275 -17.52 28.62 -0.12
N GLY A 276 -16.38 28.65 0.58
CA GLY A 276 -16.31 28.60 2.04
C GLY A 276 -16.73 27.26 2.68
N ASP A 277 -17.03 27.29 3.98
CA ASP A 277 -17.23 26.07 4.79
C ASP A 277 -18.41 25.22 4.31
N GLN A 278 -19.49 25.84 3.85
CA GLN A 278 -20.69 25.11 3.38
C GLN A 278 -20.42 24.33 2.10
N ALA A 279 -19.69 24.92 1.14
CA ALA A 279 -19.32 24.23 -0.10
C ALA A 279 -18.39 23.03 0.18
N ALA A 280 -17.46 23.19 1.13
CA ALA A 280 -16.61 22.11 1.61
C ALA A 280 -17.45 20.98 2.26
N SER A 281 -18.39 21.32 3.14
CA SER A 281 -19.28 20.35 3.80
C SER A 281 -20.09 19.56 2.78
N ASP A 282 -20.67 20.24 1.79
CA ASP A 282 -21.49 19.61 0.75
C ASP A 282 -20.65 18.70 -0.14
N ALA A 283 -19.44 19.10 -0.52
CA ALA A 283 -18.52 18.27 -1.29
C ALA A 283 -18.13 17.00 -0.53
N ILE A 284 -17.76 17.11 0.75
CA ILE A 284 -17.44 15.98 1.62
C ILE A 284 -18.63 15.02 1.71
N ARG A 285 -19.81 15.55 2.01
CA ARG A 285 -21.04 14.76 2.17
C ARG A 285 -21.39 13.99 0.90
N LEU A 286 -21.40 14.65 -0.25
CA LEU A 286 -21.75 14.03 -1.53
C LEU A 286 -20.74 12.97 -1.94
N TYR A 287 -19.44 13.24 -1.78
CA TYR A 287 -18.39 12.27 -2.07
C TYR A 287 -18.54 11.01 -1.21
N LEU A 288 -18.65 11.17 0.12
CA LEU A 288 -18.78 10.04 1.03
C LEU A 288 -20.08 9.28 0.80
N GLN A 289 -21.20 9.94 0.54
CA GLN A 289 -22.46 9.27 0.21
C GLN A 289 -22.32 8.37 -1.03
N SER A 290 -21.68 8.87 -2.08
CA SER A 290 -21.41 8.10 -3.30
C SER A 290 -20.49 6.91 -3.02
N ALA A 291 -19.41 7.13 -2.27
CA ALA A 291 -18.48 6.08 -1.87
C ALA A 291 -19.17 5.00 -1.03
N GLN A 292 -19.95 5.37 -0.01
CA GLN A 292 -20.67 4.41 0.84
C GLN A 292 -21.69 3.59 0.05
N ALA A 293 -22.43 4.23 -0.87
CA ALA A 293 -23.38 3.53 -1.73
C ALA A 293 -22.68 2.52 -2.65
N PHE A 294 -21.52 2.89 -3.20
CA PHE A 294 -20.70 1.99 -3.99
C PHE A 294 -20.17 0.81 -3.16
N LEU A 295 -19.61 1.07 -1.98
CA LEU A 295 -19.09 0.04 -1.07
C LEU A 295 -20.18 -0.92 -0.59
N ALA A 296 -21.41 -0.45 -0.39
CA ALA A 296 -22.55 -1.30 -0.03
C ALA A 296 -22.98 -2.24 -1.16
N ALA A 297 -22.77 -1.84 -2.42
CA ALA A 297 -23.22 -2.58 -3.60
C ALA A 297 -22.15 -3.51 -4.20
N ASN A 298 -20.88 -3.30 -3.88
CA ASN A 298 -19.76 -4.02 -4.50
C ASN A 298 -18.94 -4.77 -3.44
N ARG A 299 -18.43 -5.94 -3.81
CA ARG A 299 -17.67 -6.80 -2.91
C ARG A 299 -16.19 -6.83 -3.29
N PRO A 300 -15.27 -6.84 -2.31
CA PRO A 300 -13.85 -7.02 -2.60
C PRO A 300 -13.60 -8.43 -3.14
N SER A 301 -12.95 -8.53 -4.30
CA SER A 301 -12.70 -9.82 -4.95
C SER A 301 -11.39 -10.47 -4.47
N ARG A 302 -10.34 -9.67 -4.29
CA ARG A 302 -9.00 -10.11 -3.90
C ARG A 302 -8.29 -9.05 -3.08
N GLY A 303 -7.59 -9.50 -2.04
CA GLY A 303 -6.62 -8.70 -1.30
C GLY A 303 -5.22 -8.84 -1.89
N VAL A 304 -4.51 -7.73 -2.02
CA VAL A 304 -3.09 -7.70 -2.40
C VAL A 304 -2.31 -7.18 -1.21
N LEU A 305 -1.50 -8.05 -0.61
CA LEU A 305 -0.60 -7.69 0.48
C LEU A 305 0.57 -6.88 -0.06
N ASP A 306 0.90 -5.76 0.57
CA ASP A 306 2.04 -4.93 0.23
C ASP A 306 3.36 -5.59 0.69
N GLN A 307 4.48 -5.05 0.21
CA GLN A 307 5.83 -5.55 0.49
C GLN A 307 6.18 -5.56 1.99
N ASP A 308 5.53 -4.70 2.77
CA ASP A 308 5.67 -4.63 4.23
C ASP A 308 5.04 -5.80 4.99
N GLY A 309 4.19 -6.59 4.32
CA GLY A 309 3.45 -7.71 4.91
C GLY A 309 2.42 -7.30 5.99
N ASN A 310 2.11 -6.02 6.13
CA ASN A 310 1.21 -5.48 7.14
C ASN A 310 0.06 -4.67 6.52
N SER A 311 0.29 -4.09 5.35
CA SER A 311 -0.69 -3.34 4.58
C SER A 311 -1.28 -4.22 3.49
N CYS A 312 -2.61 -4.18 3.32
CA CYS A 312 -3.30 -4.92 2.26
C CYS A 312 -4.29 -4.00 1.56
N VAL A 313 -4.40 -4.12 0.24
CA VAL A 313 -5.38 -3.37 -0.55
C VAL A 313 -6.42 -4.28 -1.18
N PHE A 314 -7.66 -3.80 -1.23
CA PHE A 314 -8.80 -4.50 -1.81
C PHE A 314 -9.44 -3.60 -2.87
N ALA A 315 -9.24 -3.98 -4.13
CA ALA A 315 -9.82 -3.26 -5.26
C ALA A 315 -11.24 -3.73 -5.53
N MET A 316 -12.11 -2.77 -5.86
CA MET A 316 -13.48 -2.99 -6.29
C MET A 316 -13.77 -2.08 -7.48
N HIS A 317 -14.46 -2.59 -8.48
CA HIS A 317 -14.84 -1.80 -9.65
C HIS A 317 -16.17 -2.28 -10.22
N ASN A 318 -16.89 -1.36 -10.83
CA ASN A 318 -17.95 -1.65 -11.79
C ASN A 318 -17.62 -0.94 -13.12
N ASP A 319 -18.58 -0.86 -14.04
CA ASP A 319 -18.36 -0.27 -15.37
C ASP A 319 -17.99 1.23 -15.35
N THR A 320 -18.26 1.93 -14.25
CA THR A 320 -18.16 3.40 -14.16
C THR A 320 -17.28 3.90 -13.03
N LEU A 321 -17.20 3.16 -11.93
CA LEU A 321 -16.57 3.58 -10.69
C LEU A 321 -15.61 2.49 -10.19
N ALA A 322 -14.54 2.94 -9.53
CA ALA A 322 -13.62 2.10 -8.82
C ALA A 322 -13.40 2.63 -7.39
N ALA A 323 -13.21 1.72 -6.46
CA ALA A 323 -12.80 2.00 -5.09
C ALA A 323 -11.62 1.12 -4.71
N LEU A 324 -10.73 1.68 -3.90
CA LEU A 324 -9.62 0.96 -3.29
C LEU A 324 -9.74 1.10 -1.77
N LEU A 325 -10.01 -0.02 -1.09
CA LEU A 325 -9.90 -0.09 0.36
C LEU A 325 -8.48 -0.49 0.74
N GLN A 326 -8.00 0.02 1.87
CA GLN A 326 -6.75 -0.38 2.48
C GLN A 326 -7.01 -0.88 3.90
N VAL A 327 -6.31 -1.94 4.28
CA VAL A 327 -6.13 -2.37 5.67
C VAL A 327 -4.70 -2.07 6.06
N ASN A 328 -4.49 -1.21 7.04
CA ASN A 328 -3.18 -0.96 7.66
C ASN A 328 -3.37 -0.85 9.17
N GLY A 329 -2.56 -1.55 9.95
CA GLY A 329 -2.67 -1.57 11.41
C GLY A 329 -4.02 -2.09 11.91
N GLY A 330 -4.69 -2.94 11.12
CA GLY A 330 -6.04 -3.43 11.41
C GLY A 330 -7.17 -2.43 11.12
N VAL A 331 -6.90 -1.25 10.56
CA VAL A 331 -7.93 -0.27 10.19
C VAL A 331 -8.32 -0.44 8.73
N ILE A 332 -9.60 -0.70 8.44
CA ILE A 332 -10.13 -0.67 7.06
C ILE A 332 -10.51 0.77 6.72
N SER A 333 -9.84 1.37 5.73
CA SER A 333 -10.10 2.73 5.29
C SER A 333 -10.20 2.83 3.77
N LEU A 334 -10.84 3.88 3.29
CA LEU A 334 -10.90 4.24 1.88
C LEU A 334 -9.59 4.91 1.46
N ARG A 335 -8.90 4.31 0.49
CA ARG A 335 -7.66 4.83 -0.08
C ARG A 335 -7.90 5.67 -1.32
N ASP A 336 -8.84 5.25 -2.17
CA ASP A 336 -9.23 5.98 -3.38
C ASP A 336 -10.68 5.61 -3.77
N PHE A 337 -11.40 6.57 -4.34
CA PHE A 337 -12.71 6.33 -4.96
C PHE A 337 -13.02 7.37 -6.02
N GLY A 338 -13.38 6.91 -7.21
CA GLY A 338 -13.68 7.76 -8.35
C GLY A 338 -14.06 6.97 -9.60
N ALA A 339 -13.88 7.58 -10.76
CA ALA A 339 -14.15 6.93 -12.04
C ALA A 339 -13.24 5.72 -12.26
N ALA A 340 -13.79 4.63 -12.81
CA ALA A 340 -12.99 3.46 -13.16
C ALA A 340 -11.96 3.84 -14.23
N PRO A 341 -10.70 3.38 -14.12
CA PRO A 341 -9.72 3.57 -15.19
C PRO A 341 -10.24 2.90 -16.47
N ALA A 342 -10.08 3.56 -17.62
CA ALA A 342 -10.49 2.98 -18.89
C ALA A 342 -9.77 1.64 -19.08
N SER A 343 -10.54 0.55 -19.17
CA SER A 343 -10.03 -0.78 -19.44
C SER A 343 -9.18 -0.71 -20.71
N SER A 344 -7.86 -0.86 -20.60
CA SER A 344 -7.01 -1.03 -21.77
C SER A 344 -7.50 -2.30 -22.47
N SER A 345 -8.19 -2.12 -23.60
CA SER A 345 -8.71 -3.21 -24.42
C SER A 345 -7.61 -4.22 -24.69
N THR A 346 -7.75 -5.40 -24.09
CA THR A 346 -6.99 -6.60 -24.43
C THR A 346 -7.07 -6.76 -25.93
N SER A 347 -5.93 -6.66 -26.62
CA SER A 347 -5.82 -6.97 -28.04
C SER A 347 -6.42 -8.35 -28.28
N GLN A 348 -7.53 -8.38 -29.02
CA GLN A 348 -8.07 -9.62 -29.57
C GLN A 348 -6.95 -10.33 -30.32
N VAL A 349 -6.61 -11.52 -29.84
CA VAL A 349 -5.93 -12.53 -30.63
C VAL A 349 -6.85 -12.78 -31.82
N ALA A 350 -6.42 -12.34 -32.99
CA ALA A 350 -7.06 -12.73 -34.24
C ALA A 350 -6.89 -14.26 -34.35
N GLU A 351 -7.99 -14.97 -34.17
CA GLU A 351 -8.19 -16.29 -34.75
C GLU A 351 -8.08 -16.13 -36.27
N THR A 352 -6.89 -16.36 -36.81
CA THR A 352 -6.76 -16.75 -38.21
C THR A 352 -7.16 -18.22 -38.29
N GLU A 353 -8.39 -18.46 -38.73
CA GLU A 353 -8.84 -19.74 -39.24
C GLU A 353 -7.92 -20.17 -40.39
N ASP A 354 -7.18 -21.27 -40.19
CA ASP A 354 -6.65 -22.06 -41.30
C ASP A 354 -7.84 -22.73 -42.00
N SER A 355 -8.10 -22.31 -43.22
CA SER A 355 -8.95 -23.02 -44.18
C SER A 355 -8.38 -22.76 -45.58
N GLU A 356 -7.45 -23.64 -45.98
CA GLU A 356 -7.37 -24.39 -47.25
C GLU A 356 -5.97 -24.95 -47.50
#